data_AF-A0A8T7DHT3-F1
#
_entry.id   AF-A0A8T7DHT3-F1
#
_cell.length_a   1.000
_cell.length_b   1.000
_cell.length_c   1.000
_cell.angle_alpha   90.00
_cell.angle_beta   90.00
_cell.angle_gamma   90.00
#
_symmetry.space_group_name_H-M   'P 1'
#
loop_
_entity.id
_entity.type
_entity.pdbx_description
1 polymer ?
#
loop_
_entity_poly.entity_id
_entity_poly.type
_entity_poly.pdbx_seq_one_letter_code
_entity_poly.pdbx_strand_id
1 'polypeptide(L)'
;MNRSKHSGYTLVELMVTVGIIGVLAAIAMPAYEGYIELGERTATQENTEQLALFLDNYFYENGVYIAGTYDPSGDTTTLPNALGWRPDGDNDAFRYNIAACGAGTINECYTITVTYLMDPTIQQSITKLPPP
;
A
#
# COMPACT_ATOMS: atom_id res chain seq x y z
N MET A 1 -48.37 41.46 -6.66
CA MET A 1 -46.99 41.55 -6.12
C MET A 1 -46.79 40.40 -5.15
N ASN A 2 -46.15 39.32 -5.63
CA ASN A 2 -45.95 38.12 -4.82
C ASN A 2 -44.70 38.32 -3.96
N ARG A 3 -44.86 38.56 -2.65
CA ARG A 3 -43.70 38.66 -1.74
C ARG A 3 -43.19 37.26 -1.47
N SER A 4 -42.07 36.91 -2.09
CA SER A 4 -41.27 35.75 -1.68
C SER A 4 -40.88 35.94 -0.20
N LYS A 5 -41.42 35.08 0.69
CA LYS A 5 -40.96 35.00 2.07
C LYS A 5 -39.51 34.54 2.05
N HIS A 6 -38.60 35.40 2.50
CA HIS A 6 -37.22 35.00 2.74
C HIS A 6 -37.21 34.07 3.96
N SER A 7 -37.04 32.76 3.74
CA SER A 7 -36.84 31.77 4.79
C SER A 7 -35.36 31.74 5.14
N GLY A 8 -34.99 32.40 6.24
CA GLY A 8 -33.63 32.33 6.79
C GLY A 8 -33.58 31.38 7.98
N TYR A 9 -32.48 30.61 8.09
CA TYR A 9 -32.19 29.79 9.26
C TYR A 9 -31.85 30.66 10.47
N THR A 10 -32.17 30.18 11.67
CA THR A 10 -31.83 30.90 12.90
C THR A 10 -30.38 30.63 13.31
N LEU A 11 -29.73 31.58 14.01
CA LEU A 11 -28.38 31.37 14.57
C LEU A 11 -28.32 30.17 15.51
N VAL A 12 -29.40 29.95 16.28
CA VAL A 12 -29.50 28.84 17.23
C VAL A 12 -29.55 27.50 16.50
N GLU A 13 -30.30 27.42 15.41
CA GLU A 13 -30.38 26.22 14.56
C GLU A 13 -29.02 25.86 13.97
N LEU A 14 -28.26 26.85 13.52
CA LEU A 14 -26.90 26.64 13.02
C LEU A 14 -25.94 26.21 14.14
N MET A 15 -26.03 26.80 15.34
CA MET A 15 -25.20 26.41 16.49
C MET A 15 -25.42 24.96 16.93
N VAL A 16 -26.69 24.53 17.03
CA VAL A 16 -27.01 23.14 17.40
C VAL A 16 -26.51 22.17 16.32
N THR A 17 -26.67 22.53 15.04
CA THR A 17 -26.25 21.68 13.92
C THR A 17 -24.74 21.46 13.91
N VAL A 18 -23.95 22.54 14.06
CA VAL A 18 -22.48 22.44 14.13
C VAL A 18 -22.03 21.68 15.39
N GLY A 19 -22.74 21.84 16.51
CA GLY A 19 -22.49 21.07 17.73
C GLY A 19 -22.67 19.57 17.52
N ILE A 20 -23.75 19.15 16.87
CA ILE A 20 -24.01 17.73 16.55
C ILE A 20 -22.95 17.19 15.58
N ILE A 21 -22.61 17.92 14.51
CA ILE A 21 -21.57 17.52 13.55
C ILE A 21 -20.22 17.39 14.26
N GLY A 22 -19.89 18.28 15.19
CA GLY A 22 -18.65 18.22 15.97
C GLY A 22 -18.53 16.95 16.81
N VAL A 23 -19.61 16.54 17.49
CA VAL A 23 -19.63 15.29 18.27
C VAL A 23 -19.51 14.07 17.36
N LEU A 24 -20.22 14.04 16.24
CA LEU A 24 -20.13 12.94 15.27
C LEU A 24 -18.74 12.83 14.65
N ALA A 25 -18.13 13.95 14.27
CA ALA A 25 -16.80 13.99 13.68
C ALA A 25 -15.71 13.53 14.67
N ALA A 26 -15.83 13.89 15.95
CA ALA A 26 -14.90 13.45 17.00
C ALA A 26 -14.88 11.93 17.20
N ILE A 27 -16.01 11.25 16.98
CA ILE A 27 -16.11 9.79 17.06
C ILE A 27 -15.70 9.14 15.73
N ALA A 28 -16.06 9.75 14.61
CA ALA A 28 -15.86 9.18 13.28
C ALA A 28 -14.40 9.25 12.79
N MET A 29 -13.67 10.33 13.08
CA MET A 29 -12.28 10.50 12.62
C MET A 29 -11.34 9.36 13.05
N PRO A 30 -11.21 9.00 14.35
CA PRO A 30 -10.29 7.93 14.75
C PRO A 30 -10.68 6.56 14.19
N ALA A 31 -11.98 6.32 13.98
CA ALA A 31 -12.44 5.08 13.36
C ALA A 31 -12.03 5.00 11.88
N TYR A 32 -12.09 6.12 11.14
CA TYR A 32 -11.74 6.17 9.73
C TYR A 32 -10.24 5.94 9.49
N GLU A 33 -9.36 6.49 10.34
CA GLU A 33 -7.91 6.29 10.26
C GLU A 33 -7.54 4.79 10.29
N GLY A 34 -8.15 4.01 11.18
CA GLY A 34 -7.91 2.56 11.25
C GLY A 34 -8.38 1.78 10.02
N TYR A 35 -9.43 2.23 9.32
CA TYR A 35 -9.86 1.61 8.07
C TYR A 35 -8.87 1.85 6.93
N ILE A 36 -8.26 3.04 6.87
CA ILE A 36 -7.23 3.33 5.86
C ILE A 36 -6.00 2.46 6.12
N GLU A 37 -5.53 2.39 7.36
CA GLU A 37 -4.36 1.56 7.73
C GLU A 37 -4.58 0.08 7.37
N LEU A 38 -5.78 -0.44 7.61
CA LEU A 38 -6.14 -1.81 7.22
C LEU A 38 -6.11 -1.99 5.70
N GLY A 39 -6.60 -1.02 4.95
CA GLY A 39 -6.54 -1.02 3.48
C GLY A 39 -5.11 -1.07 2.97
N GLU A 40 -4.21 -0.29 3.57
CA GLU A 40 -2.79 -0.22 3.23
C GLU A 40 -2.05 -1.51 3.56
N ARG A 41 -2.34 -2.11 4.72
CA ARG A 41 -1.82 -3.44 5.08
C ARG A 41 -2.28 -4.51 4.09
N THR A 42 -3.55 -4.49 3.71
CA THR A 42 -4.10 -5.41 2.72
C THR A 42 -3.42 -5.24 1.37
N ALA A 43 -3.25 -4.00 0.89
CA ALA A 43 -2.54 -3.72 -0.37
C ALA A 43 -1.08 -4.19 -0.33
N THR A 44 -0.38 -3.99 0.79
CA THR A 44 0.99 -4.46 0.99
C THR A 44 1.06 -5.99 0.90
N GLN A 45 0.09 -6.70 1.49
CA GLN A 45 0.00 -8.16 1.41
C GLN A 45 -0.25 -8.64 -0.02
N GLU A 46 -1.25 -8.09 -0.70
CA GLU A 46 -1.59 -8.44 -2.08
C GLU A 46 -0.40 -8.23 -3.03
N ASN A 47 0.30 -7.09 -2.90
CA ASN A 47 1.48 -6.79 -3.71
C ASN A 47 2.62 -7.77 -3.42
N THR A 48 2.78 -8.21 -2.18
CA THR A 48 3.78 -9.23 -1.80
C THR A 48 3.47 -10.59 -2.44
N GLU A 49 2.21 -11.00 -2.44
CA GLU A 49 1.77 -12.26 -3.03
C GLU A 49 1.91 -12.26 -4.56
N GLN A 50 1.58 -11.15 -5.21
CA GLN A 50 1.77 -10.96 -6.66
C GLN A 50 3.25 -11.04 -7.04
N LEU A 51 4.15 -10.42 -6.27
CA LEU A 51 5.60 -10.55 -6.48
C LEU A 51 6.08 -11.99 -6.30
N ALA A 52 5.52 -12.73 -5.35
CA ALA A 52 5.86 -14.13 -5.14
C ALA A 52 5.53 -14.98 -6.37
N LEU A 53 4.32 -14.81 -6.91
CA LEU A 53 3.88 -15.50 -8.13
C LEU A 53 4.72 -15.12 -9.34
N PHE A 54 5.08 -13.84 -9.46
CA PHE A 54 5.98 -13.39 -10.53
C PHE A 54 7.33 -14.10 -10.46
N LEU A 55 7.96 -14.14 -9.28
CA LEU A 55 9.26 -14.80 -9.10
C LEU A 55 9.18 -16.29 -9.39
N ASP A 56 8.10 -16.96 -8.99
CA ASP A 56 7.88 -18.38 -9.31
C ASP A 56 7.80 -18.59 -10.83
N ASN A 57 7.02 -17.78 -11.56
CA ASN A 57 6.97 -17.84 -13.03
C ASN A 57 8.32 -17.53 -13.68
N TYR A 58 9.03 -16.50 -13.21
CA TYR A 58 10.33 -16.12 -13.73
C TYR A 58 11.36 -17.25 -13.57
N PHE A 59 11.32 -17.98 -12.45
CA PHE A 59 12.15 -19.15 -12.23
C PHE A 59 11.78 -20.30 -13.19
N TYR A 60 10.50 -20.55 -13.46
CA TYR A 60 10.10 -21.56 -14.45
C TYR A 60 10.60 -21.24 -15.87
N GLU A 61 10.67 -19.96 -16.24
CA GLU A 61 11.13 -19.53 -17.56
C GLU A 61 12.66 -19.46 -17.68
N ASN A 62 13.36 -19.02 -16.63
CA ASN A 62 14.79 -18.68 -16.70
C ASN A 62 15.69 -19.58 -15.83
N GLY A 63 15.13 -20.37 -14.92
CA GLY A 63 15.87 -21.24 -14.00
C GLY A 63 16.65 -20.52 -12.88
N VAL A 64 16.40 -19.23 -12.69
CA VAL A 64 17.09 -18.36 -11.72
C VAL A 64 16.11 -17.32 -11.17
N TYR A 65 16.21 -16.98 -9.90
CA TYR A 65 15.47 -15.86 -9.30
C TYR A 65 16.19 -14.52 -9.53
N ILE A 66 15.42 -13.45 -9.59
CA ILE A 66 15.92 -12.08 -9.72
C ILE A 66 15.94 -11.35 -8.38
N ALA A 67 17.07 -10.70 -8.10
CA ALA A 67 17.24 -9.81 -6.96
C ALA A 67 17.15 -8.34 -7.40
N GLY A 68 16.72 -7.48 -6.49
CA GLY A 68 16.86 -6.05 -6.66
C GLY A 68 15.91 -5.26 -5.79
N THR A 69 15.87 -3.96 -6.03
CA THR A 69 15.06 -3.03 -5.27
C THR A 69 14.35 -2.08 -6.22
N TYR A 70 13.07 -1.84 -5.96
CA TYR A 70 12.34 -0.73 -6.54
C TYR A 70 12.06 0.27 -5.44
N ASP A 71 12.67 1.45 -5.56
CA ASP A 71 12.40 2.59 -4.71
C ASP A 71 12.02 3.80 -5.58
N PRO A 72 10.76 4.26 -5.53
CA PRO A 72 10.34 5.40 -6.33
C PRO A 72 11.04 6.72 -5.94
N SER A 73 11.69 6.77 -4.77
CA SER A 73 12.39 7.97 -4.29
C SER A 73 13.81 8.15 -4.84
N GLY A 74 14.38 7.19 -5.57
CA GLY A 74 15.67 7.42 -6.25
C GLY A 74 16.57 6.22 -6.54
N ASP A 75 16.18 4.98 -6.21
CA ASP A 75 16.97 3.78 -6.53
C ASP A 75 16.20 2.88 -7.52
N THR A 76 16.64 2.93 -8.78
CA THR A 76 16.10 2.15 -9.91
C THR A 76 16.96 0.92 -10.22
N THR A 77 17.60 0.32 -9.22
CA THR A 77 18.40 -0.88 -9.46
C THR A 77 17.53 -2.13 -9.65
N THR A 78 17.48 -2.52 -10.94
CA THR A 78 17.24 -3.86 -11.51
C THR A 78 15.83 -4.44 -11.54
N LEU A 79 14.97 -4.23 -10.54
CA LEU A 79 13.63 -4.85 -10.56
C LEU A 79 12.65 -4.31 -11.63
N PRO A 80 12.48 -2.98 -11.82
CA PRO A 80 11.37 -2.47 -12.65
C PRO A 80 11.49 -2.81 -14.15
N ASN A 81 12.68 -3.06 -14.67
CA ASN A 81 12.88 -3.47 -16.07
C ASN A 81 12.61 -4.97 -16.33
N ALA A 82 12.62 -5.80 -15.28
CA ALA A 82 12.40 -7.24 -15.39
C ALA A 82 10.97 -7.65 -15.02
N LEU A 83 10.28 -6.88 -14.16
CA LEU A 83 8.95 -7.22 -13.69
C LEU A 83 7.88 -7.15 -14.80
N GLY A 84 8.04 -6.30 -15.83
CA GLY A 84 7.10 -6.16 -16.98
C GLY A 84 5.70 -5.63 -16.62
N TRP A 85 5.31 -5.83 -15.37
CA TRP A 85 4.22 -5.24 -14.63
C TRP A 85 4.86 -4.28 -13.65
N ARG A 86 4.66 -3.00 -13.92
CA ARG A 86 4.94 -1.96 -12.94
C ARG A 86 3.75 -2.01 -11.97
N PRO A 87 3.94 -2.15 -10.66
CA PRO A 87 2.86 -1.92 -9.69
C PRO A 87 2.47 -0.42 -9.64
N ASP A 88 2.47 0.27 -10.79
CA ASP A 88 2.20 1.71 -10.92
C ASP A 88 0.71 2.06 -10.80
N GLY A 89 -0.15 1.05 -10.62
CA GLY A 89 -1.51 1.27 -10.14
C GLY A 89 -1.58 1.98 -8.78
N ASP A 90 -0.47 2.00 -8.02
CA ASP A 90 -0.40 2.50 -6.64
C ASP A 90 0.27 3.89 -6.49
N ASN A 91 0.42 4.68 -7.57
CA ASN A 91 0.95 6.07 -7.49
C ASN A 91 2.33 6.18 -6.79
N ASP A 92 3.23 5.22 -7.02
CA ASP A 92 4.57 5.20 -6.40
C ASP A 92 4.55 5.18 -4.85
N ALA A 93 3.50 4.61 -4.24
CA ALA A 93 3.34 4.62 -2.78
C ALA A 93 4.09 3.48 -2.04
N PHE A 94 4.63 2.49 -2.75
CA PHE A 94 5.29 1.31 -2.17
C PHE A 94 6.73 1.15 -2.66
N ARG A 95 7.58 0.63 -1.76
CA ARG A 95 8.93 0.15 -2.04
C ARG A 95 8.94 -1.37 -2.05
N TYR A 96 9.62 -1.96 -3.03
CA TYR A 96 9.79 -3.41 -3.15
C TYR A 96 11.26 -3.77 -3.05
N ASN A 97 11.60 -4.79 -2.27
CA ASN A 97 12.96 -5.30 -2.15
C ASN A 97 12.92 -6.83 -2.21
N ILE A 98 13.71 -7.39 -3.11
CA ILE A 98 13.88 -8.83 -3.27
C ILE A 98 15.36 -9.15 -3.09
N ALA A 99 15.68 -9.89 -2.03
CA ALA A 99 17.05 -10.24 -1.67
C ALA A 99 17.17 -11.71 -1.28
N ALA A 100 18.38 -12.26 -1.37
CA ALA A 100 18.66 -13.58 -0.82
C ALA A 100 18.41 -13.60 0.70
N CYS A 101 17.96 -14.73 1.24
CA CYS A 101 17.78 -14.81 2.68
C CYS A 101 19.14 -15.04 3.38
N GLY A 102 19.48 -14.14 4.30
CA GLY A 102 20.75 -14.20 5.05
C GLY A 102 21.98 -14.08 4.15
N ALA A 103 22.96 -14.98 4.34
CA ALA A 103 24.23 -14.99 3.61
C ALA A 103 24.24 -15.92 2.38
N GLY A 104 23.10 -16.48 2.01
CA GLY A 104 22.97 -17.39 0.87
C GLY A 104 22.88 -16.67 -0.47
N THR A 105 22.73 -17.45 -1.54
CA THR A 105 22.41 -16.95 -2.88
C THR A 105 20.89 -16.87 -3.07
N ILE A 106 20.42 -16.00 -3.97
CA ILE A 106 18.98 -15.82 -4.19
C ILE A 106 18.28 -17.09 -4.70
N ASN A 107 19.03 -17.99 -5.33
CA ASN A 107 18.52 -19.28 -5.83
C ASN A 107 18.33 -20.33 -4.74
N GLU A 108 18.96 -20.16 -3.58
CA GLU A 108 18.79 -21.08 -2.45
C GLU A 108 17.61 -20.67 -1.58
N CYS A 109 17.33 -19.36 -1.51
CA CYS A 109 16.26 -18.80 -0.72
C CYS A 109 16.20 -17.29 -0.95
N TYR A 110 14.99 -16.74 -0.99
CA TYR A 110 14.79 -15.30 -1.17
C TYR A 110 13.72 -14.77 -0.21
N THR A 111 13.85 -13.49 0.12
CA THR A 111 12.91 -12.72 0.90
C THR A 111 12.40 -11.56 0.06
N ILE A 112 11.08 -11.48 -0.07
CA ILE A 112 10.38 -10.31 -0.60
C ILE A 112 10.01 -9.44 0.59
N THR A 113 10.30 -8.16 0.49
CA THR A 113 9.87 -7.13 1.43
C THR A 113 9.15 -6.04 0.67
N VAL A 114 7.90 -5.77 1.06
CA VAL A 114 7.09 -4.68 0.56
C VAL A 114 6.85 -3.70 1.68
N THR A 115 7.14 -2.43 1.44
CA THR A 115 7.05 -1.37 2.45
C THR A 115 6.24 -0.22 1.91
N TYR A 116 5.26 0.23 2.67
CA TYR A 116 4.53 1.44 2.36
C TYR A 116 5.38 2.67 2.70
N LEU A 117 5.51 3.61 1.77
CA LEU A 117 6.46 4.72 1.91
C LEU A 117 5.97 5.81 2.85
N MET A 118 4.66 5.98 2.93
CA MET A 118 4.05 7.04 3.73
C MET A 118 3.93 6.64 5.21
N ASP A 119 3.87 5.32 5.49
CA ASP A 119 4.08 4.75 6.81
C ASP A 119 4.93 3.46 6.73
N PRO A 120 6.25 3.53 7.02
CA PRO A 120 7.14 2.38 6.93
C PRO A 120 6.91 1.31 8.00
N THR A 121 6.02 1.56 8.98
CA THR A 121 5.59 0.51 9.91
C THR A 121 4.68 -0.50 9.24
N ILE A 122 4.01 -0.11 8.15
CA ILE A 122 3.21 -0.98 7.29
C ILE A 122 4.16 -1.63 6.28
N GLN A 123 4.57 -2.86 6.62
CA GLN A 123 5.41 -3.68 5.77
C GLN A 123 4.99 -5.14 5.86
N GLN A 124 5.13 -5.84 4.75
CA GLN A 124 4.94 -7.28 4.68
C GLN A 124 6.23 -7.89 4.13
N SER A 125 6.65 -9.00 4.75
CA SER A 125 7.74 -9.80 4.21
C SER A 125 7.35 -11.26 4.13
N ILE A 126 7.85 -11.94 3.11
CA ILE A 126 7.74 -13.38 2.97
C ILE A 126 9.09 -13.94 2.55
N THR A 127 9.47 -15.06 3.14
CA THR A 127 10.67 -15.80 2.77
C THR A 127 10.25 -17.13 2.17
N LYS A 128 10.74 -17.43 0.98
CA LYS A 128 10.45 -18.67 0.26
C LYS A 128 11.75 -19.41 -0.07
N LEU A 129 11.63 -20.73 -0.06
CA LEU A 129 12.66 -21.65 -0.57
C LEU A 129 12.32 -21.99 -2.04
N PRO A 130 13.34 -22.31 -2.85
CA PRO A 130 13.12 -22.79 -4.21
C PRO A 130 12.24 -24.04 -4.22
N PRO A 131 11.44 -24.23 -5.28
CA PRO A 131 10.70 -25.48 -5.48
C PRO A 131 11.66 -26.68 -5.58
N PRO A 132 11.22 -27.89 -5.16
CA PRO A 132 12.02 -29.11 -5.19
C PRO A 132 12.30 -29.63 -6.60
#